data_AF-A0A8L2PZV1-F1
#
_entry.id   AF-A0A8L2PZV1-F1
#
_cell.length_a   1.000
_cell.length_b   1.000
_cell.length_c   1.000
_cell.angle_alpha   90.00
_cell.angle_beta   90.00
_cell.angle_gamma   90.00
#
_symmetry.space_group_name_H-M   'P 1'
#
loop_
_entity.id
_entity.type
_entity.pdbx_description
1 polymer ?
#
loop_
_entity_poly.entity_id
_entity_poly.type
_entity_poly.pdbx_seq_one_letter_code
_entity_poly.pdbx_strand_id
1 'polypeptide(L)'
;IVYKSISSGKVLETFLRFCPRTLTFNRMKTATCSLLICVFLLQLMVPVNTDGTLDIIGKKKVKELLAHQDNYPSAVRKTLSCTNVKSMSKWASCPAGMTATGCSCGFACGSWEIQNENICNCLCLIVDWAYARCCQLS
;
A
#
# COMPACT_ATOMS: atom_id res chain seq x y z
N ILE A 1 13.21 -14.15 -8.40
CA ILE A 1 13.59 -15.53 -8.76
C ILE A 1 14.35 -16.11 -7.58
N VAL A 2 13.72 -16.99 -6.80
CA VAL A 2 14.34 -17.66 -5.64
C VAL A 2 14.15 -19.15 -5.86
N TYR A 3 15.25 -19.87 -6.11
CA TYR A 3 15.22 -21.33 -6.26
C TYR A 3 15.24 -21.96 -4.87
N LYS A 4 14.09 -22.51 -4.42
CA LYS A 4 14.05 -23.33 -3.21
C LYS A 4 14.37 -24.77 -3.61
N SER A 5 15.60 -25.18 -3.29
CA SER A 5 16.11 -26.53 -3.52
C SER A 5 15.27 -27.54 -2.73
N ILE A 6 14.42 -28.31 -3.40
CA ILE A 6 13.68 -29.41 -2.79
C ILE A 6 14.62 -30.63 -2.76
N SER A 7 14.93 -31.07 -1.55
CA SER A 7 15.73 -32.26 -1.24
C SER A 7 15.27 -33.48 -2.05
N SER A 8 16.12 -33.90 -2.99
CA SER A 8 15.90 -34.99 -3.94
C SER A 8 15.76 -36.39 -3.27
N GLY A 9 16.06 -36.51 -1.97
CA GLY A 9 16.20 -37.80 -1.29
C GLY A 9 14.90 -38.47 -0.82
N LYS A 10 13.84 -37.72 -0.46
CA LYS A 10 12.61 -38.31 0.11
C LYS A 10 11.53 -38.65 -0.92
N VAL A 11 11.60 -38.05 -2.10
CA VAL A 11 10.63 -38.31 -3.18
C VAL A 11 10.93 -39.67 -3.82
N LEU A 12 12.20 -40.04 -3.98
CA LEU A 12 12.64 -41.28 -4.63
C LEU A 12 12.25 -42.56 -3.84
N GLU A 13 12.25 -42.49 -2.51
CA GLU A 13 11.84 -43.60 -1.63
C GLU A 13 10.36 -43.98 -1.80
N THR A 14 9.48 -43.02 -2.05
CA THR A 14 8.05 -43.28 -2.30
C THR A 14 7.81 -43.90 -3.68
N PHE A 15 8.64 -43.58 -4.67
CA PHE A 15 8.54 -44.14 -6.02
C PHE A 15 8.99 -45.61 -6.09
N LEU A 16 9.97 -46.03 -5.28
CA LEU A 16 10.43 -47.43 -5.25
C LEU A 16 9.44 -48.38 -4.55
N ARG A 17 8.46 -47.88 -3.79
CA ARG A 17 7.42 -48.72 -3.15
C ARG A 17 6.25 -49.09 -4.07
N PHE A 18 6.08 -48.40 -5.21
CA PHE A 18 4.96 -48.65 -6.13
C PHE A 18 5.27 -49.58 -7.31
N CYS A 19 6.51 -50.07 -7.41
CA CYS A 19 6.86 -51.18 -8.31
C CYS A 19 6.91 -52.49 -7.50
N PRO A 20 5.85 -53.31 -7.49
CA PRO A 20 5.95 -54.64 -6.89
C PRO A 20 6.99 -55.45 -7.67
N ARG A 21 8.07 -55.80 -6.98
CA ARG A 21 9.02 -56.82 -7.43
C ARG A 21 8.34 -58.17 -7.37
N THR A 22 7.79 -58.62 -8.50
CA THR A 22 7.69 -60.05 -8.78
C THR A 22 7.80 -60.28 -10.28
N LEU A 23 8.78 -61.14 -10.60
CA LEU A 23 9.14 -61.61 -11.93
C LEU A 23 7.95 -62.25 -12.68
N THR A 24 8.08 -62.25 -14.01
CA THR A 24 7.28 -62.97 -15.02
C THR A 24 6.03 -62.24 -15.55
N PHE A 25 6.20 -61.35 -16.53
CA PHE A 25 5.14 -61.15 -17.52
C PHE A 25 5.64 -60.53 -18.82
N ASN A 26 5.18 -61.12 -19.92
CA ASN A 26 5.54 -60.87 -21.31
C ASN A 26 5.55 -59.40 -21.75
N ARG A 27 6.40 -59.16 -22.75
CA ARG A 27 6.61 -58.00 -23.64
C ARG A 27 5.33 -57.22 -24.03
N MET A 28 4.70 -56.49 -23.11
CA MET A 28 3.66 -55.48 -23.41
C MET A 28 3.42 -54.45 -22.27
N LYS A 29 4.41 -54.16 -21.41
CA LYS A 29 4.23 -53.25 -20.25
C LYS A 29 5.35 -52.21 -20.03
N THR A 30 6.30 -52.10 -20.97
CA THR A 30 7.35 -51.07 -20.90
C THR A 30 6.82 -49.69 -21.32
N ALA A 31 5.88 -49.67 -22.26
CA ALA A 31 5.29 -48.43 -22.78
C ALA A 31 4.42 -47.72 -21.73
N THR A 32 3.68 -48.45 -20.91
CA THR A 32 2.78 -47.88 -19.88
C THR A 32 3.53 -47.25 -18.71
N CYS A 33 4.60 -47.90 -18.23
CA CYS A 33 5.48 -47.29 -17.22
C CYS A 33 6.19 -46.04 -17.77
N SER A 34 6.68 -46.09 -19.01
CA SER A 34 7.30 -44.92 -19.64
C SER A 34 6.31 -43.77 -19.81
N LEU A 35 5.06 -44.05 -20.19
CA LEU A 35 4.01 -43.02 -20.31
C LEU A 35 3.70 -42.36 -18.96
N LEU A 36 3.60 -43.14 -17.88
CA LEU A 36 3.35 -42.60 -16.54
C LEU A 36 4.48 -41.65 -16.10
N ILE A 37 5.73 -42.04 -16.33
CA ILE A 37 6.90 -41.20 -16.05
C ILE A 37 6.85 -39.90 -16.87
N CYS A 38 6.51 -39.99 -18.16
CA CYS A 38 6.35 -38.81 -19.02
C CYS A 38 5.24 -37.87 -18.53
N VAL A 39 4.09 -38.42 -18.09
CA VAL A 39 2.98 -37.61 -17.54
C VAL A 39 3.39 -36.91 -16.26
N PHE A 40 4.15 -37.55 -15.37
CA PHE A 40 4.65 -36.91 -14.15
C PHE A 40 5.68 -35.81 -14.44
N LEU A 41 6.60 -36.03 -15.39
CA LEU A 41 7.55 -35.00 -15.82
C LEU A 41 6.86 -33.81 -16.47
N LEU A 42 5.78 -34.05 -17.24
CA LEU A 42 4.95 -32.99 -17.81
C LEU A 42 4.25 -32.13 -16.73
N GLN A 43 3.80 -32.75 -15.64
CA GLN A 43 3.18 -32.03 -14.52
C GLN A 43 4.19 -31.18 -13.71
N LEU A 44 5.47 -31.56 -13.68
CA LEU A 44 6.54 -30.76 -13.06
C LEU A 44 6.89 -29.48 -13.85
N MET A 45 6.58 -29.43 -15.14
CA MET A 45 6.79 -28.26 -15.99
C MET A 45 5.64 -27.24 -15.91
N VAL A 46 4.54 -27.57 -15.22
CA VAL A 46 3.44 -26.64 -14.97
C VAL A 46 3.76 -25.87 -13.70
N PRO A 47 4.02 -24.55 -13.76
CA PRO A 47 4.10 -23.74 -12.56
C PRO A 47 2.72 -23.72 -11.91
N VAL A 48 2.51 -24.49 -10.84
CA VAL A 48 1.33 -24.35 -9.98
C VAL A 48 1.48 -23.02 -9.25
N ASN A 49 1.00 -21.96 -9.88
CA ASN A 49 1.11 -20.58 -9.45
C ASN A 49 0.02 -20.25 -8.41
N THR A 50 0.03 -20.95 -7.27
CA THR A 50 -0.92 -20.69 -6.18
C THR A 50 -0.70 -19.33 -5.52
N ASP A 51 0.54 -18.84 -5.52
CA ASP A 51 0.91 -17.57 -4.88
C ASP A 51 0.38 -16.36 -5.66
N GLY A 52 0.42 -16.41 -7.00
CA GLY A 52 -0.17 -15.39 -7.86
C GLY A 52 -1.69 -15.34 -7.77
N THR A 53 -2.33 -16.50 -7.57
CA THR A 53 -3.80 -16.59 -7.50
C THR A 53 -4.34 -15.91 -6.24
N LEU A 54 -3.66 -16.07 -5.10
CA LEU A 54 -4.05 -15.45 -3.84
C LEU A 54 -3.77 -13.94 -3.82
N ASP A 55 -2.66 -13.49 -4.43
CA ASP A 55 -2.34 -12.07 -4.62
C ASP A 55 -3.35 -11.39 -5.56
N ILE A 56 -3.75 -12.04 -6.65
CA ILE A 56 -4.77 -11.54 -7.58
C ILE A 56 -6.14 -11.46 -6.89
N ILE A 57 -6.53 -12.47 -6.10
CA ILE A 57 -7.78 -12.46 -5.34
C ILE A 57 -7.77 -11.35 -4.28
N GLY A 58 -6.66 -11.20 -3.54
CA GLY A 58 -6.50 -10.15 -2.53
C GLY A 58 -6.58 -8.75 -3.13
N LYS A 59 -5.83 -8.48 -4.21
CA LYS A 59 -5.86 -7.20 -4.93
C LYS A 59 -7.23 -6.90 -5.53
N LYS A 60 -7.90 -7.91 -6.10
CA LYS A 60 -9.26 -7.77 -6.63
C LYS A 60 -10.25 -7.41 -5.53
N LYS A 61 -10.14 -8.03 -4.35
CA LYS A 61 -11.00 -7.74 -3.20
C LYS A 61 -10.76 -6.35 -2.61
N VAL A 62 -9.50 -5.92 -2.46
CA VAL A 62 -9.20 -4.54 -2.02
C VAL A 62 -9.73 -3.51 -3.01
N LYS A 63 -9.53 -3.74 -4.32
CA LYS A 63 -10.02 -2.83 -5.37
C LYS A 63 -11.55 -2.79 -5.43
N GLU A 64 -12.23 -3.92 -5.22
CA GLU A 64 -13.70 -4.02 -5.16
C GLU A 64 -14.27 -3.26 -3.95
N LEU A 65 -13.62 -3.39 -2.78
CA LEU A 65 -13.98 -2.65 -1.58
C LEU A 65 -13.77 -1.14 -1.74
N LEU A 66 -12.68 -0.71 -2.38
CA LEU A 66 -12.40 0.70 -2.67
C LEU A 66 -13.34 1.27 -3.74
N ALA A 67 -13.71 0.48 -4.76
CA ALA A 67 -14.64 0.91 -5.82
C ALA A 67 -16.09 1.04 -5.34
N HIS A 68 -16.48 0.33 -4.28
CA HIS A 68 -17.80 0.48 -3.65
C HIS A 68 -17.83 1.61 -2.60
N GLN A 69 -16.67 2.18 -2.24
CA GLN A 69 -16.58 3.26 -1.27
C GLN A 69 -17.19 4.58 -1.78
N ASP A 70 -17.35 4.74 -3.10
CA ASP A 70 -18.08 5.87 -3.68
C ASP A 70 -19.59 5.84 -3.37
N ASN A 71 -20.13 4.69 -2.96
CA ASN A 71 -21.57 4.48 -2.67
C ASN A 71 -21.91 4.33 -1.18
N TYR A 72 -20.94 4.43 -0.28
CA TYR A 72 -21.16 4.41 1.17
C TYR A 72 -20.61 5.73 1.77
N PRO A 73 -21.28 6.37 2.75
CA PRO A 73 -20.78 7.61 3.35
C PRO A 73 -19.59 7.32 4.28
N SER A 74 -18.49 6.85 3.71
CA SER A 74 -17.17 6.73 4.36
C SER A 74 -16.08 7.36 3.48
N ALA A 75 -16.45 8.35 2.66
CA ALA A 75 -15.68 9.57 2.70
C ALA A 75 -16.10 10.25 4.00
N VAL A 76 -15.30 10.09 5.07
CA VAL A 76 -15.42 10.96 6.25
C VAL A 76 -15.41 12.37 5.66
N ARG A 77 -16.57 13.05 5.68
CA ARG A 77 -16.69 14.43 5.21
C ARG A 77 -15.90 15.29 6.20
N LYS A 78 -14.58 15.33 6.01
CA LYS A 78 -13.70 16.17 6.80
C LYS A 78 -14.08 17.61 6.49
N THR A 79 -14.49 18.31 7.51
CA THR A 79 -14.87 19.72 7.40
C THR A 79 -13.62 20.55 7.63
N LEU A 80 -13.45 21.61 6.84
CA LEU A 80 -12.36 22.56 7.08
C LEU A 80 -12.82 23.54 8.16
N SER A 81 -12.26 23.42 9.36
CA SER A 81 -12.50 24.36 10.46
C SER A 81 -11.42 25.43 10.44
N CYS A 82 -11.82 26.70 10.38
CA CYS A 82 -10.89 27.81 10.32
C CYS A 82 -11.24 28.90 11.33
N THR A 83 -10.22 29.36 12.04
CA THR A 83 -10.27 30.51 12.96
C THR A 83 -9.26 31.56 12.55
N ASN A 84 -9.34 32.71 13.21
CA ASN A 84 -8.45 33.81 13.00
C ASN A 84 -7.75 34.18 14.29
N VAL A 85 -6.44 34.41 14.23
CA VAL A 85 -5.66 34.87 15.37
C VAL A 85 -5.05 36.23 15.04
N LYS A 86 -5.39 37.25 15.84
CA LYS A 86 -4.80 38.58 15.77
C LYS A 86 -3.76 38.75 16.88
N SER A 87 -2.66 39.41 16.56
CA SER A 87 -1.60 39.78 17.49
C SER A 87 -1.20 41.24 17.25
N MET A 88 -0.96 42.00 18.32
CA MET A 88 -0.52 43.41 18.25
C MET A 88 0.99 43.52 18.02
N SER A 89 1.53 42.65 17.18
CA SER A 89 2.95 42.59 16.82
C SER A 89 3.10 42.16 15.36
N LYS A 90 4.34 42.08 14.88
CA LYS A 90 4.69 41.60 13.54
C LYS A 90 4.35 40.11 13.31
N TRP A 91 4.14 39.36 14.39
CA TRP A 91 3.92 37.92 14.36
C TRP A 91 2.53 37.53 14.87
N ALA A 92 1.88 36.59 14.19
CA ALA A 92 0.64 35.97 14.65
C ALA A 92 0.75 34.45 14.54
N SER A 93 0.61 33.74 15.66
CA SER A 93 0.79 32.29 15.73
C SER A 93 -0.55 31.57 15.83
N CYS A 94 -0.75 30.54 15.00
CA CYS A 94 -1.90 29.67 15.09
C CYS A 94 -1.82 28.75 16.33
N PRO A 95 -2.97 28.36 16.90
CA PRO A 95 -3.00 27.39 18.00
C PRO A 95 -2.49 26.03 17.53
N ALA A 96 -2.04 25.22 18.49
CA ALA A 96 -1.56 23.87 18.20
C ALA A 96 -2.63 23.03 17.48
N GLY A 97 -2.22 22.29 16.44
CA GLY A 97 -3.13 21.48 15.61
C GLY A 97 -3.75 22.23 14.42
N MET A 98 -3.53 23.54 14.29
CA MET A 98 -3.92 24.32 13.12
C MET A 98 -2.72 24.83 12.34
N THR A 99 -2.85 24.86 11.02
CA THR A 99 -1.86 25.44 10.09
C THR A 99 -2.31 26.83 9.64
N ALA A 100 -1.33 27.73 9.48
CA ALA A 100 -1.59 29.03 8.89
C ALA A 100 -1.81 28.83 7.38
N THR A 101 -2.96 29.30 6.87
CA THR A 101 -3.33 29.24 5.45
C THR A 101 -3.14 30.58 4.75
N GLY A 102 -3.01 31.66 5.52
CA GLY A 102 -2.72 32.99 5.00
C GLY A 102 -2.55 34.00 6.11
N CYS A 103 -1.91 35.12 5.78
CA CYS A 103 -1.64 36.19 6.72
C CYS A 103 -2.22 37.52 6.22
N SER A 104 -2.51 38.41 7.16
CA SER A 104 -2.83 39.81 6.89
C SER A 104 -2.09 40.68 7.89
N CYS A 105 -1.61 41.83 7.43
CA CYS A 105 -0.77 42.72 8.19
C CYS A 105 -1.37 44.12 8.15
N GLY A 106 -1.23 44.84 9.26
CA GLY A 106 -1.67 46.22 9.33
C GLY A 106 -0.80 47.18 8.50
N PHE A 107 -1.16 48.47 8.52
CA PHE A 107 -0.62 49.51 7.62
C PHE A 107 -0.61 49.15 6.13
N ALA A 108 -1.60 48.36 5.67
CA ALA A 108 -1.69 47.87 4.29
C ALA A 108 -0.43 47.10 3.83
N CYS A 109 0.29 46.47 4.76
CA CYS A 109 1.44 45.63 4.42
C CYS A 109 0.98 44.33 3.74
N GLY A 110 1.30 44.19 2.45
CA GLY A 110 1.05 42.96 1.68
C GLY A 110 2.18 41.94 1.73
N SER A 111 3.32 42.28 2.35
CA SER A 111 4.50 41.42 2.41
C SER A 111 4.49 40.61 3.70
N TRP A 112 4.28 39.31 3.60
CA TRP A 112 4.27 38.39 4.73
C TRP A 112 4.77 37.02 4.32
N GLU A 113 5.19 36.24 5.31
CA GLU A 113 5.57 34.84 5.14
C GLU A 113 4.98 33.99 6.28
N ILE A 114 4.89 32.68 6.04
CA ILE A 114 4.50 31.70 7.06
C ILE A 114 5.76 30.95 7.49
N GLN A 115 6.14 31.10 8.75
CA GLN A 115 7.23 30.39 9.41
C GLN A 115 6.66 29.18 10.15
N ASN A 116 7.40 28.06 10.11
CA ASN A 116 7.07 26.83 10.84
C ASN A 116 5.63 26.34 10.59
N GLU A 117 5.07 26.65 9.42
CA GLU A 117 3.70 26.29 8.99
C GLU A 117 2.56 26.92 9.81
N ASN A 118 2.85 27.63 10.91
CA ASN A 118 1.84 28.11 11.85
C ASN A 118 2.03 29.56 12.33
N ILE A 119 3.16 30.21 12.01
CA ILE A 119 3.45 31.59 12.43
C ILE A 119 3.44 32.50 11.20
N CYS A 120 2.53 33.46 11.17
CA CYS A 120 2.57 34.56 10.22
C CYS A 120 3.60 35.61 10.66
N ASN A 121 4.52 35.99 9.78
CA ASN A 121 5.50 37.05 9.98
C ASN A 121 5.32 38.14 8.90
N CYS A 122 4.92 39.34 9.32
CA CYS A 122 4.65 40.47 8.43
C CYS A 122 5.91 41.24 8.08
N LEU A 123 6.50 41.11 6.90
CA LEU A 123 7.87 41.54 6.60
C LEU A 123 8.13 43.06 6.55
N CYS A 124 7.10 43.91 6.51
CA CYS A 124 7.28 45.37 6.47
C CYS A 124 8.00 45.92 7.70
N LEU A 125 8.62 47.11 7.54
CA LEU A 125 9.42 47.76 8.59
C LEU A 125 8.59 48.12 9.82
N ILE A 126 7.37 48.61 9.62
CA ILE A 126 6.46 49.05 10.67
C ILE A 126 5.11 48.38 10.43
N VAL A 127 4.60 47.70 11.45
CA VAL A 127 3.31 47.01 11.45
C VAL A 127 2.68 47.17 12.84
N ASP A 128 1.42 47.58 12.91
CA ASP A 128 0.66 47.75 14.15
C ASP A 128 0.05 46.42 14.65
N TRP A 129 -0.27 45.51 13.72
CA TRP A 129 -0.75 44.17 14.04
C TRP A 129 -0.49 43.18 12.89
N ALA A 130 -0.52 41.90 13.25
CA ALA A 130 -0.52 40.76 12.34
C ALA A 130 -1.74 39.87 12.60
N TYR A 131 -2.17 39.18 11.56
CA TYR A 131 -3.34 38.32 11.57
C TYR A 131 -3.01 37.03 10.83
N ALA A 132 -3.33 35.89 11.45
CA ALA A 132 -3.16 34.57 10.86
C ALA A 132 -4.52 33.91 10.65
N ARG A 133 -4.77 33.41 9.44
CA ARG A 133 -5.90 32.52 9.14
C ARG A 133 -5.47 31.10 9.43
N CYS A 134 -6.00 30.52 10.49
CA CYS A 134 -5.60 29.21 11.00
C CYS A 134 -6.68 28.19 10.64
N CYS A 135 -6.31 27.08 10.00
CA CYS A 135 -7.27 26.06 9.61
C CYS A 135 -6.80 24.65 10.02
N GLN A 136 -7.75 23.75 10.19
CA GLN A 136 -7.53 22.31 10.34
C GLN A 136 -8.64 21.52 9.67
N LEU A 137 -8.36 20.26 9.35
CA LEU A 137 -9.40 19.31 8.98
C LEU A 137 -10.00 18.70 10.25
N SER A 138 -11.32 18.75 10.38
CA SER A 138 -12.11 18.21 11.49
C SER A 138 -13.09 17.14 11.05
#